data_AF-A0AAU5H7N2-F1
#
_entry.id   AF-A0AAU5H7N2-F1
#
_cell.length_a   1.000
_cell.length_b   1.000
_cell.length_c   1.000
_cell.angle_alpha   90.00
_cell.angle_beta   90.00
_cell.angle_gamma   90.00
#
_symmetry.space_group_name_H-M   'P 1'
#
loop_
_entity.id
_entity.type
_entity.pdbx_description
1 polymer ?
#
loop_
_entity_poly.entity_id
_entity_poly.type
_entity_poly.pdbx_seq_one_letter_code
_entity_poly.pdbx_strand_id
1 'polypeptide(L)'
;MIRIRVIRICAAAAVLAASALTGSAAFAAAGNGAPPVPVPTTCTVNDVEVTGTTIAGTDAVDDIECENGVNEGTTITAGGGGDRIDITGNNAGTVDGGAGADQIDVDGDNLASGVIIGGSEGDIIDVGDNAGQILGGAGGDVIFTGANTGTIDREGDSDVCLPDEAAGTTTCETVV
;
A
#
# COMPACT_ATOMS: atom_id res chain seq x y z
N MET A 1 13.55 -20.94 13.35
CA MET A 1 13.22 -20.57 14.74
C MET A 1 11.71 -20.51 14.86
N ILE A 2 11.10 -21.31 15.73
CA ILE A 2 9.63 -21.41 15.86
C ILE A 2 9.15 -20.36 16.87
N ARG A 3 8.27 -19.43 16.45
CA ARG A 3 7.65 -18.44 17.34
C ARG A 3 6.23 -18.89 17.71
N ILE A 4 6.05 -19.38 18.94
CA ILE A 4 4.74 -19.75 19.51
C ILE A 4 4.15 -18.50 20.19
N ARG A 5 2.99 -18.01 19.72
CA ARG A 5 2.21 -16.98 20.44
C ARG A 5 1.01 -17.61 21.14
N VAL A 6 0.93 -17.38 22.46
CA VAL A 6 -0.15 -17.84 23.34
C VAL A 6 -1.32 -16.87 23.23
N ILE A 7 -2.45 -17.33 22.72
CA ILE A 7 -3.69 -16.53 22.61
C ILE A 7 -4.43 -16.57 23.95
N ARG A 8 -4.58 -15.41 24.61
CA ARG A 8 -5.48 -15.24 25.76
C ARG A 8 -6.84 -14.76 25.28
N ILE A 9 -7.85 -15.62 25.42
CA ILE A 9 -9.26 -15.28 25.22
C ILE A 9 -9.76 -14.64 26.52
N CYS A 10 -10.17 -13.37 26.46
CA CYS A 10 -10.92 -12.72 27.54
C CYS A 10 -12.35 -12.43 27.09
N ALA A 11 -13.29 -12.89 27.91
CA ALA A 11 -14.72 -12.90 27.67
C ALA A 11 -15.35 -11.50 27.67
N ALA A 12 -16.33 -11.33 26.79
CA ALA A 12 -17.18 -10.15 26.68
C ALA A 12 -18.15 -10.04 27.88
N ALA A 13 -18.24 -8.85 28.47
CA ALA A 13 -19.34 -8.45 29.34
C ALA A 13 -20.06 -7.27 28.67
N ALA A 14 -21.28 -7.53 28.18
CA ALA A 14 -22.18 -6.51 27.68
C ALA A 14 -22.85 -5.79 28.85
N VAL A 15 -22.71 -4.46 28.92
CA VAL A 15 -23.52 -3.61 29.79
C VAL A 15 -24.36 -2.70 28.90
N LEU A 16 -25.67 -2.93 28.92
CA LEU A 16 -26.67 -1.99 28.41
C LEU A 16 -26.75 -0.79 29.34
N ALA A 17 -26.55 0.41 28.80
CA ALA A 17 -26.99 1.65 29.42
C ALA A 17 -27.72 2.51 28.37
N ALA A 18 -29.04 2.54 28.46
CA ALA A 18 -29.87 3.51 27.76
C ALA A 18 -29.87 4.82 28.57
N SER A 19 -29.59 5.94 27.91
CA SER A 19 -29.75 7.28 28.49
C SER A 19 -30.20 8.25 27.39
N ALA A 20 -31.27 8.98 27.69
CA ALA A 20 -31.97 9.90 26.80
C ALA A 20 -31.09 11.08 26.37
N LEU A 21 -31.28 11.56 25.14
CA LEU A 21 -30.77 12.86 24.71
C LEU A 21 -31.92 13.74 24.21
N THR A 22 -32.24 14.73 25.05
CA THR A 22 -33.01 15.92 24.70
C THR A 22 -32.25 16.75 23.67
N GLY A 23 -33.00 17.28 22.70
CA GLY A 23 -32.46 18.02 21.57
C GLY A 23 -31.73 19.31 21.93
N SER A 24 -30.83 19.70 21.05
CA SER A 24 -30.38 21.07 20.83
C SER A 24 -30.06 21.18 19.34
N ALA A 25 -30.75 22.08 18.66
CA ALA A 25 -30.50 22.39 17.26
C ALA A 25 -29.10 23.03 17.15
N ALA A 26 -28.12 22.27 16.67
CA ALA A 26 -26.85 22.81 16.26
C ALA A 26 -27.00 23.40 14.86
N PHE A 27 -26.76 24.70 14.75
CA PHE A 27 -26.56 25.37 13.47
C PHE A 27 -25.32 24.75 12.81
N ALA A 28 -25.53 24.04 11.70
CA ALA A 28 -24.47 23.56 10.84
C ALA A 28 -23.77 24.77 10.20
N ALA A 29 -22.69 25.24 10.84
CA ALA A 29 -21.74 26.09 10.15
C ALA A 29 -21.02 25.20 9.12
N ALA A 30 -21.43 25.33 7.86
CA ALA A 30 -20.68 24.82 6.72
C ALA A 30 -19.36 25.60 6.64
N GLY A 31 -18.39 25.22 7.46
CA GLY A 31 -17.02 25.65 7.30
C GLY A 31 -16.47 24.92 6.10
N ASN A 32 -16.20 25.64 5.01
CA ASN A 32 -15.30 25.18 3.96
C ASN A 32 -13.91 25.06 4.60
N GLY A 33 -13.67 23.96 5.30
CA GLY A 33 -12.33 23.59 5.74
C GLY A 33 -11.47 23.50 4.49
N ALA A 34 -10.32 24.18 4.50
CA ALA A 34 -9.33 23.99 3.46
C ALA A 34 -9.04 22.49 3.32
N PRO A 35 -8.87 21.97 2.09
CA PRO A 35 -8.53 20.57 1.92
C PRO A 35 -7.26 20.27 2.73
N PRO A 36 -7.17 19.08 3.37
CA PRO A 36 -5.97 18.69 4.10
C PRO A 36 -4.75 18.77 3.18
N VAL A 37 -3.69 19.40 3.66
CA VAL A 37 -2.41 19.46 2.94
C VAL A 37 -1.75 18.08 3.07
N PRO A 38 -1.31 17.44 1.97
CA PRO A 38 -0.63 16.16 2.02
C PRO A 38 0.62 16.22 2.90
N VAL A 39 0.87 15.16 3.67
CA VAL A 39 2.08 15.04 4.49
C VAL A 39 3.21 14.54 3.58
N PRO A 40 4.36 15.22 3.51
CA PRO A 40 5.46 14.79 2.66
C PRO A 40 6.04 13.47 3.16
N THR A 41 6.55 12.66 2.24
CA THR A 41 7.32 11.44 2.51
C THR A 41 8.80 11.75 2.38
N THR A 42 9.65 11.02 3.12
CA THR A 42 11.11 11.05 2.93
C THR A 42 11.57 9.66 2.54
N CYS A 43 12.31 9.57 1.45
CA CYS A 43 12.93 8.36 0.94
C CYS A 43 14.38 8.66 0.55
N THR A 44 15.15 7.64 0.23
CA THR A 44 16.38 7.79 -0.55
C THR A 44 16.14 7.31 -1.98
N VAL A 45 16.78 7.96 -2.94
CA VAL A 45 16.85 7.52 -4.35
C VAL A 45 18.32 7.47 -4.69
N ASN A 46 18.86 6.26 -4.90
CA ASN A 46 20.30 6.02 -5.10
C ASN A 46 21.16 6.69 -4.02
N ASP A 47 20.88 6.40 -2.75
CA ASP A 47 21.52 6.98 -1.56
C ASP A 47 21.33 8.50 -1.35
N VAL A 48 20.51 9.16 -2.17
CA VAL A 48 20.22 10.60 -2.03
C VAL A 48 18.86 10.80 -1.37
N GLU A 49 18.84 11.44 -0.20
CA GLU A 49 17.60 11.77 0.49
C GLU A 49 16.73 12.74 -0.35
N VAL A 50 15.48 12.37 -0.55
CA VAL A 50 14.44 13.16 -1.21
C VAL A 50 13.24 13.26 -0.28
N THR A 51 12.79 14.48 -0.01
CA THR A 51 11.58 14.75 0.79
C THR A 51 10.57 15.52 -0.03
N GLY A 52 9.34 15.01 -0.10
CA GLY A 52 8.25 15.69 -0.78
C GLY A 52 7.01 14.82 -0.95
N THR A 53 6.04 15.33 -1.70
CA THR A 53 4.88 14.56 -2.17
C THR A 53 5.14 13.91 -3.54
N THR A 54 6.32 14.13 -4.10
CA THR A 54 6.76 13.56 -5.37
C THR A 54 8.20 13.10 -5.19
N ILE A 55 8.40 11.80 -5.25
CA ILE A 55 9.71 11.15 -5.23
C ILE A 55 9.87 10.52 -6.62
N ALA A 56 10.95 10.86 -7.33
CA ALA A 56 11.15 10.43 -8.70
C ALA A 56 12.55 9.82 -8.86
N GLY A 57 12.61 8.65 -9.48
CA GLY A 57 13.83 8.08 -10.03
C GLY A 57 14.16 8.67 -11.40
N THR A 58 14.75 7.86 -12.26
CA THR A 58 15.35 8.20 -13.54
C THR A 58 14.96 7.18 -14.62
N ASP A 59 15.53 7.29 -15.82
CA ASP A 59 15.35 6.28 -16.88
C ASP A 59 16.39 5.13 -16.77
N ALA A 60 17.12 5.06 -15.66
CA ALA A 60 18.08 4.01 -15.36
C ALA A 60 17.69 3.32 -14.05
N VAL A 61 18.23 2.13 -13.80
CA VAL A 61 18.01 1.37 -12.55
C VAL A 61 18.21 2.25 -11.32
N ASP A 62 17.17 2.37 -10.51
CA ASP A 62 17.14 3.09 -9.25
C ASP A 62 16.94 2.15 -8.06
N ASP A 63 17.55 2.51 -6.92
CA ASP A 63 17.25 1.94 -5.60
C ASP A 63 16.54 3.00 -4.77
N ILE A 64 15.26 2.76 -4.47
CA ILE A 64 14.37 3.70 -3.78
C ILE A 64 13.97 3.11 -2.44
N GLU A 65 14.38 3.74 -1.34
CA GLU A 65 14.10 3.24 0.02
C GLU A 65 13.30 4.25 0.84
N CYS A 66 12.12 3.86 1.33
CA CYS A 66 11.23 4.68 2.14
C CYS A 66 11.03 4.06 3.54
N GLU A 67 12.00 4.24 4.43
CA GLU A 67 12.04 3.62 5.77
C GLU A 67 10.77 3.85 6.62
N ASN A 68 10.06 4.96 6.41
CA ASN A 68 8.89 5.34 7.22
C ASN A 68 7.55 5.12 6.50
N GLY A 69 7.56 4.44 5.35
CA GLY A 69 6.38 4.27 4.51
C GLY A 69 6.14 5.43 3.56
N VAL A 70 5.02 5.38 2.86
CA VAL A 70 4.60 6.38 1.86
C VAL A 70 3.30 7.03 2.31
N ASN A 71 3.33 8.33 2.56
CA ASN A 71 2.17 9.05 3.06
C ASN A 71 1.11 9.25 1.97
N GLU A 72 -0.15 9.36 2.41
CA GLU A 72 -1.27 9.68 1.53
C GLU A 72 -1.02 10.98 0.74
N GLY A 73 -1.27 10.91 -0.57
CA GLY A 73 -1.01 12.01 -1.50
C GLY A 73 0.46 12.17 -1.93
N THR A 74 1.35 11.26 -1.50
CA THR A 74 2.70 11.13 -2.09
C THR A 74 2.64 10.20 -3.31
N THR A 75 3.37 10.55 -4.36
CA THR A 75 3.63 9.68 -5.52
C THR A 75 5.11 9.38 -5.61
N ILE A 76 5.44 8.10 -5.75
CA ILE A 76 6.74 7.57 -6.14
C ILE A 76 6.63 7.09 -7.58
N THR A 77 7.59 7.49 -8.43
CA THR A 77 7.74 6.99 -9.80
C THR A 77 9.19 6.61 -10.00
N ALA A 78 9.51 5.33 -10.17
CA ALA A 78 10.90 4.89 -10.34
C ALA A 78 11.41 5.24 -11.74
N GLY A 79 10.60 5.00 -12.77
CA GLY A 79 10.78 5.62 -14.08
C GLY A 79 11.02 4.56 -15.14
N GLY A 80 12.26 4.40 -15.59
CA GLY A 80 12.63 3.32 -16.49
C GLY A 80 13.85 2.59 -15.94
N GLY A 81 13.94 1.28 -16.15
CA GLY A 81 14.98 0.48 -15.49
C GLY A 81 14.38 -0.81 -14.96
N GLY A 82 15.20 -1.62 -14.28
CA GLY A 82 14.67 -2.67 -13.42
C GLY A 82 14.93 -2.23 -12.00
N ASP A 83 14.00 -1.46 -11.47
CA ASP A 83 14.15 -0.69 -10.25
C ASP A 83 13.90 -1.55 -9.01
N ARG A 84 14.48 -1.14 -7.89
CA ARG A 84 14.18 -1.70 -6.57
C ARG A 84 13.52 -0.62 -5.74
N ILE A 85 12.31 -0.91 -5.26
CA ILE A 85 11.55 -0.02 -4.38
C ILE A 85 11.29 -0.76 -3.08
N ASP A 86 11.85 -0.29 -1.97
CA ASP A 86 11.73 -0.88 -0.64
C ASP A 86 11.00 0.10 0.30
N ILE A 87 9.85 -0.33 0.82
CA ILE A 87 8.99 0.45 1.69
C ILE A 87 8.84 -0.31 3.01
N THR A 88 9.68 0.03 3.99
CA THR A 88 9.65 -0.60 5.32
C THR A 88 8.35 -0.28 6.10
N GLY A 89 7.74 0.87 5.84
CA GLY A 89 6.49 1.29 6.48
C GLY A 89 5.24 0.94 5.67
N ASN A 90 4.09 1.51 6.05
CA ASN A 90 2.86 1.32 5.28
C ASN A 90 2.86 2.18 4.01
N ASN A 91 2.24 1.68 2.95
CA ASN A 91 1.92 2.48 1.77
C ASN A 91 0.50 3.05 1.89
N ALA A 92 0.37 4.37 1.91
CA ALA A 92 -0.89 5.10 1.81
C ALA A 92 -0.96 5.99 0.56
N GLY A 93 0.14 6.08 -0.20
CA GLY A 93 0.27 6.91 -1.39
C GLY A 93 0.21 6.09 -2.68
N THR A 94 0.90 6.55 -3.71
CA THR A 94 1.03 5.85 -5.00
C THR A 94 2.47 5.48 -5.24
N VAL A 95 2.71 4.22 -5.59
CA VAL A 95 4.01 3.67 -5.98
C VAL A 95 3.87 3.15 -7.40
N ASP A 96 4.72 3.62 -8.30
CA ASP A 96 4.75 3.26 -9.72
C ASP A 96 6.18 2.86 -10.10
N GLY A 97 6.39 1.57 -10.41
CA GLY A 97 7.68 1.06 -10.89
C GLY A 97 8.04 1.69 -12.23
N GLY A 98 7.07 1.73 -13.13
CA GLY A 98 7.22 2.40 -14.42
C GLY A 98 7.58 1.39 -15.50
N ALA A 99 8.71 1.58 -16.17
CA ALA A 99 9.08 0.78 -17.32
C ALA A 99 10.28 -0.13 -17.06
N GLY A 100 10.06 -1.44 -17.20
CA GLY A 100 11.07 -2.48 -17.07
C GLY A 100 10.71 -3.42 -15.92
N ALA A 101 11.56 -4.42 -15.66
CA ALA A 101 11.22 -5.45 -14.67
C ALA A 101 11.60 -5.00 -13.26
N ASP A 102 10.62 -4.50 -12.53
CA ASP A 102 10.80 -3.86 -11.23
C ASP A 102 10.58 -4.84 -10.07
N GLN A 103 11.17 -4.50 -8.92
CA GLN A 103 10.96 -5.19 -7.64
C GLN A 103 10.42 -4.18 -6.63
N ILE A 104 9.15 -4.34 -6.27
CA ILE A 104 8.45 -3.51 -5.29
C ILE A 104 8.23 -4.34 -4.04
N ASP A 105 8.86 -3.96 -2.95
CA ASP A 105 8.75 -4.61 -1.65
C ASP A 105 8.13 -3.64 -0.63
N VAL A 106 7.01 -4.03 -0.05
CA VAL A 106 6.31 -3.29 1.00
C VAL A 106 6.21 -4.19 2.22
N ASP A 107 7.22 -4.10 3.10
CA ASP A 107 7.27 -4.80 4.40
C ASP A 107 6.05 -4.50 5.28
N GLY A 108 5.50 -3.29 5.15
CA GLY A 108 4.26 -2.88 5.83
C GLY A 108 2.99 -3.30 5.09
N ASP A 109 1.90 -2.60 5.39
CA ASP A 109 0.61 -2.84 4.72
C ASP A 109 0.38 -1.83 3.59
N ASN A 110 -0.26 -2.28 2.50
CA ASN A 110 -0.86 -1.38 1.51
C ASN A 110 -2.25 -0.95 1.99
N LEU A 111 -2.36 0.29 2.49
CA LEU A 111 -3.57 0.80 3.10
C LEU A 111 -4.66 1.08 2.06
N ALA A 112 -5.89 1.35 2.51
CA ALA A 112 -7.04 1.56 1.62
C ALA A 112 -6.88 2.69 0.59
N SER A 113 -6.03 3.70 0.87
CA SER A 113 -5.67 4.76 -0.08
C SER A 113 -4.44 4.43 -0.93
N GLY A 114 -3.70 3.40 -0.54
CA GLY A 114 -2.48 2.95 -1.18
C GLY A 114 -2.75 2.36 -2.57
N VAL A 115 -1.92 2.74 -3.51
CA VAL A 115 -1.90 2.21 -4.88
C VAL A 115 -0.47 1.78 -5.18
N ILE A 116 -0.32 0.56 -5.67
CA ILE A 116 0.95 0.02 -6.18
C ILE A 116 0.71 -0.34 -7.63
N ILE A 117 1.62 0.07 -8.51
CA ILE A 117 1.61 -0.17 -9.94
C ILE A 117 2.99 -0.76 -10.26
N GLY A 118 3.03 -1.99 -10.77
CA GLY A 118 4.27 -2.58 -11.29
C GLY A 118 4.74 -1.76 -12.49
N GLY A 119 3.92 -1.76 -13.53
CA GLY A 119 4.08 -0.89 -14.69
C GLY A 119 4.09 -1.67 -15.99
N SER A 120 5.24 -1.74 -16.65
CA SER A 120 5.39 -2.50 -17.89
C SER A 120 6.56 -3.47 -17.82
N GLU A 121 6.42 -4.63 -18.45
CA GLU A 121 7.30 -5.80 -18.30
C GLU A 121 6.96 -6.62 -17.05
N GLY A 122 7.76 -7.64 -16.71
CA GLY A 122 7.39 -8.57 -15.65
C GLY A 122 7.90 -8.12 -14.30
N ASP A 123 7.00 -7.71 -13.42
CA ASP A 123 7.33 -7.15 -12.11
C ASP A 123 7.21 -8.18 -10.99
N ILE A 124 7.94 -7.93 -9.90
CA ILE A 124 7.77 -8.65 -8.64
C ILE A 124 7.27 -7.66 -7.60
N ILE A 125 6.07 -7.91 -7.07
CA ILE A 125 5.43 -7.07 -6.07
C ILE A 125 5.22 -7.92 -4.82
N ASP A 126 5.92 -7.60 -3.74
CA ASP A 126 5.75 -8.23 -2.43
C ASP A 126 5.17 -7.20 -1.45
N VAL A 127 4.11 -7.57 -0.76
CA VAL A 127 3.34 -6.68 0.11
C VAL A 127 2.88 -7.46 1.33
N GLY A 128 2.88 -6.82 2.50
CA GLY A 128 2.13 -7.30 3.67
C GLY A 128 0.61 -7.38 3.41
N ASP A 129 -0.22 -6.88 4.34
CA ASP A 129 -1.67 -6.92 4.09
C ASP A 129 -2.07 -5.88 3.03
N ASN A 130 -2.93 -6.26 2.09
CA ASN A 130 -3.48 -5.36 1.08
C ASN A 130 -4.92 -4.96 1.41
N ALA A 131 -5.14 -3.68 1.68
CA ALA A 131 -6.46 -3.05 1.75
C ALA A 131 -6.70 -2.05 0.60
N GLY A 132 -5.64 -1.71 -0.15
CA GLY A 132 -5.64 -0.75 -1.24
C GLY A 132 -5.78 -1.40 -2.62
N GLN A 133 -5.07 -0.83 -3.60
CA GLN A 133 -5.03 -1.34 -4.96
C GLN A 133 -3.61 -1.77 -5.31
N ILE A 134 -3.50 -2.93 -5.96
CA ILE A 134 -2.27 -3.38 -6.62
C ILE A 134 -2.63 -3.62 -8.08
N LEU A 135 -1.91 -2.99 -8.98
CA LEU A 135 -2.02 -3.15 -10.42
C LEU A 135 -0.69 -3.76 -10.87
N GLY A 136 -0.70 -5.00 -11.37
CA GLY A 136 0.50 -5.61 -11.95
C GLY A 136 1.01 -4.76 -13.12
N GLY A 137 0.09 -4.47 -14.04
CA GLY A 137 0.38 -3.70 -15.24
C GLY A 137 0.49 -4.65 -16.44
N ALA A 138 1.27 -4.26 -17.44
CA ALA A 138 1.46 -5.08 -18.62
C ALA A 138 2.70 -5.97 -18.46
N GLY A 139 2.60 -7.28 -18.69
CA GLY A 139 3.75 -8.18 -18.53
C GLY A 139 3.40 -9.44 -17.76
N GLY A 140 4.41 -10.14 -17.26
CA GLY A 140 4.19 -11.40 -16.53
C GLY A 140 4.56 -11.19 -15.08
N ASP A 141 3.61 -10.71 -14.27
CA ASP A 141 3.89 -10.24 -12.92
C ASP A 141 3.78 -11.34 -11.89
N VAL A 142 4.56 -11.21 -10.82
CA VAL A 142 4.46 -12.06 -9.64
C VAL A 142 4.14 -11.20 -8.43
N ILE A 143 2.95 -11.42 -7.87
CA ILE A 143 2.44 -10.62 -6.76
C ILE A 143 2.29 -11.49 -5.52
N PHE A 144 3.01 -11.17 -4.47
CA PHE A 144 2.88 -11.73 -3.14
C PHE A 144 2.12 -10.75 -2.26
N THR A 145 1.08 -11.24 -1.58
CA THR A 145 0.35 -10.42 -0.60
C THR A 145 -0.01 -11.24 0.63
N GLY A 146 -0.01 -10.60 1.79
CA GLY A 146 -0.68 -11.09 2.99
C GLY A 146 -2.21 -11.14 2.85
N ALA A 147 -2.94 -10.71 3.88
CA ALA A 147 -4.40 -10.69 3.82
C ALA A 147 -4.87 -9.63 2.80
N ASN A 148 -5.72 -10.04 1.86
CA ASN A 148 -6.23 -9.14 0.84
C ASN A 148 -7.71 -8.77 1.09
N THR A 149 -7.96 -7.52 1.44
CA THR A 149 -9.29 -6.90 1.48
C THR A 149 -9.49 -5.82 0.41
N GLY A 150 -8.41 -5.50 -0.31
CA GLY A 150 -8.38 -4.55 -1.41
C GLY A 150 -8.64 -5.20 -2.78
N THR A 151 -8.14 -4.55 -3.82
CA THR A 151 -8.18 -5.04 -5.19
C THR A 151 -6.77 -5.37 -5.68
N ILE A 152 -6.69 -6.44 -6.46
CA ILE A 152 -5.50 -6.76 -7.24
C ILE A 152 -5.99 -6.92 -8.67
N ASP A 153 -5.51 -6.07 -9.58
CA ASP A 153 -5.73 -6.19 -11.01
C ASP A 153 -4.43 -6.62 -11.66
N ARG A 154 -4.52 -7.65 -12.49
CA ARG A 154 -3.39 -8.27 -13.19
C ARG A 154 -3.26 -7.76 -14.62
N GLU A 155 -4.27 -7.03 -15.10
CA GLU A 155 -4.45 -6.76 -16.52
C GLU A 155 -4.43 -8.07 -17.37
N GLY A 156 -4.14 -7.97 -18.66
CA GLY A 156 -4.48 -9.00 -19.65
C GLY A 156 -3.48 -10.13 -19.84
N ASP A 157 -2.35 -10.12 -19.14
CA ASP A 157 -1.23 -11.03 -19.34
C ASP A 157 -1.21 -12.16 -18.30
N SER A 158 -0.07 -12.87 -18.16
CA SER A 158 0.02 -14.13 -17.40
C SER A 158 0.59 -13.91 -16.00
N ASP A 159 -0.20 -13.26 -15.16
CA ASP A 159 0.26 -12.88 -13.83
C ASP A 159 -0.06 -13.95 -12.80
N VAL A 160 0.85 -14.10 -11.86
CA VAL A 160 0.79 -15.07 -10.79
C VAL A 160 0.66 -14.30 -9.50
N CYS A 161 -0.44 -14.50 -8.77
CA CYS A 161 -0.48 -14.04 -7.38
C CYS A 161 -0.47 -15.20 -6.41
N LEU A 162 0.33 -15.03 -5.38
CA LEU A 162 0.59 -16.02 -4.35
C LEU A 162 0.28 -15.38 -2.99
N PRO A 163 -0.38 -16.10 -2.08
CA PRO A 163 -0.46 -15.63 -0.70
C PRO A 163 0.95 -15.66 -0.10
N ASP A 164 1.34 -14.59 0.59
CA ASP A 164 2.47 -14.66 1.51
C ASP A 164 2.07 -15.58 2.68
N GLU A 165 2.98 -16.46 3.09
CA GLU A 165 2.76 -17.76 3.78
C GLU A 165 2.01 -17.67 5.14
N ALA A 166 1.61 -16.48 5.58
CA ALA A 166 0.85 -16.21 6.81
C ALA A 166 -0.66 -15.98 6.61
N ALA A 167 -1.14 -15.62 5.41
CA ALA A 167 -2.54 -15.27 5.20
C ALA A 167 -3.37 -16.47 4.73
N GLY A 168 -4.37 -16.86 5.53
CA GLY A 168 -5.35 -17.86 5.13
C GLY A 168 -5.96 -17.51 3.77
N THR A 169 -5.89 -18.46 2.84
CA THR A 169 -6.40 -18.44 1.45
C THR A 169 -7.34 -17.27 1.16
N THR A 170 -6.79 -16.17 0.64
CA THR A 170 -7.59 -15.11 0.03
C THR A 170 -7.22 -15.04 -1.43
N THR A 171 -8.20 -15.30 -2.28
CA THR A 171 -8.05 -15.26 -3.73
C THR A 171 -7.70 -13.86 -4.16
N CYS A 172 -6.61 -13.72 -4.90
CA CYS A 172 -6.07 -12.47 -5.43
C CYS A 172 -6.95 -11.82 -6.51
N GLU A 173 -8.24 -12.11 -6.52
CA GLU A 173 -9.16 -11.61 -7.52
C GLU A 173 -10.44 -11.15 -6.81
N THR A 174 -10.57 -9.83 -6.72
CA THR A 174 -11.88 -9.19 -6.66
C THR A 174 -12.03 -8.47 -7.99
N VAL A 175 -12.42 -9.18 -9.06
CA VAL A 175 -12.81 -8.51 -10.31
C VAL A 175 -13.97 -7.58 -9.98
N VAL A 176 -13.82 -6.30 -10.29
CA VAL A 176 -14.94 -5.34 -10.30
C VAL A 176 -15.45 -5.16 -11.72
#